data_AF-A0A384JFX8-F1
#
_entry.id   AF-A0A384JFX8-F1
#
_cell.length_a   1.000
_cell.length_b   1.000
_cell.length_c   1.000
_cell.angle_alpha   90.00
_cell.angle_beta   90.00
_cell.angle_gamma   90.00
#
_symmetry.space_group_name_H-M   'P 1'
#
loop_
_entity.id
_entity.type
_entity.pdbx_description
1 polymer ?
#
loop_
_entity_poly.entity_id
_entity_poly.type
_entity_poly.pdbx_seq_one_letter_code
_entity_poly.pdbx_strand_id
1 'polypeptide(L)'
;MFALRQLHSQFVVKVPEPITSFEGKTIIITGGNTGLGFEAAKYYLKLKASRVILACRSLEKADKAKLELEQSFPISGHIVETWQVDLSSYASVIQFYEKARSLPRLDVLLLNAGIMTKEYRVAEDNESTITVNVISTFLMAFLLMSKLKETASFFGTTPHLTVVSSDLHFLSDFSEWKTDDIFASLNDKKSARMNDRYNVSKLIEILLVRHFVSVHGTNYPVVFNTVQPGWCQSNLSTEIATPFQKKVGGLHGKNN
;
A
#
# COMPACT_ATOMS: atom_id res chain seq x y z
N MET A 1 -13.35 18.49 15.22
CA MET A 1 -13.14 18.95 13.83
C MET A 1 -12.74 17.80 12.89
N PHE A 2 -11.80 16.92 13.27
CA PHE A 2 -11.42 15.73 12.49
C PHE A 2 -12.60 14.84 12.07
N ALA A 3 -13.43 14.37 13.01
CA ALA A 3 -14.57 13.50 12.71
C ALA A 3 -15.57 14.10 11.70
N LEU A 4 -15.88 15.41 11.82
CA LEU A 4 -16.79 16.09 10.88
C LEU A 4 -16.19 16.19 9.48
N ARG A 5 -14.88 16.45 9.37
CA ARG A 5 -14.18 16.46 8.07
C ARG A 5 -14.17 15.08 7.42
N GLN A 6 -13.96 14.03 8.21
CA GLN A 6 -14.03 12.64 7.72
C GLN A 6 -15.43 12.29 7.22
N LEU A 7 -16.47 12.61 7.99
CA LEU A 7 -17.85 12.36 7.56
C LEU A 7 -18.20 13.14 6.28
N HIS A 8 -17.81 14.41 6.19
CA HIS A 8 -18.03 15.20 4.98
C HIS A 8 -17.26 14.62 3.77
N SER A 9 -15.98 14.30 3.93
CA SER A 9 -15.18 13.69 2.87
C SER A 9 -15.75 12.34 2.42
N GLN A 10 -16.25 11.53 3.36
CA GLN A 10 -16.72 10.18 3.10
C GLN A 10 -18.12 10.15 2.45
N PHE A 11 -19.01 11.07 2.84
CA PHE A 11 -20.43 11.00 2.46
C PHE A 11 -20.91 12.12 1.54
N VAL A 12 -20.14 13.20 1.39
CA VAL A 12 -20.55 14.38 0.61
C VAL A 12 -19.66 14.58 -0.61
N VAL A 13 -18.36 14.34 -0.49
CA VAL A 13 -17.41 14.54 -1.60
C VAL A 13 -17.48 13.36 -2.57
N LYS A 14 -17.76 13.65 -3.85
CA LYS A 14 -17.61 12.68 -4.94
C LYS A 14 -16.25 12.85 -5.60
N VAL A 15 -15.42 11.81 -5.56
CA VAL A 15 -14.16 11.78 -6.29
C VAL A 15 -14.49 11.55 -7.77
N PRO A 16 -14.00 12.40 -8.70
CA PRO A 16 -14.24 12.21 -10.13
C PRO A 16 -13.59 10.91 -10.61
N GLU A 17 -14.21 10.25 -11.60
CA GLU A 17 -13.59 9.08 -12.21
C GLU A 17 -12.27 9.47 -12.93
N PRO A 18 -11.19 8.72 -12.71
CA PRO A 18 -9.95 8.96 -13.44
C PRO A 18 -10.15 8.66 -14.93
N ILE A 19 -9.62 9.53 -15.80
CA ILE A 19 -9.72 9.40 -17.27
C ILE A 19 -8.36 9.21 -17.96
N THR A 20 -7.27 9.27 -17.20
CA THR A 20 -5.91 9.18 -17.75
C THR A 20 -5.59 7.75 -18.14
N SER A 21 -5.17 7.52 -19.39
CA SER A 21 -4.77 6.20 -19.87
C SER A 21 -3.47 5.70 -19.22
N PHE A 22 -3.43 4.39 -18.96
CA PHE A 22 -2.28 3.62 -18.51
C PHE A 22 -1.77 2.65 -19.59
N GLU A 23 -2.18 2.83 -20.84
CA GLU A 23 -1.66 2.07 -21.97
C GLU A 23 -0.13 2.17 -22.06
N GLY A 24 0.51 1.02 -22.29
CA GLY A 24 1.97 0.86 -22.28
C GLY A 24 2.62 0.86 -20.90
N LYS A 25 1.86 1.09 -19.81
CA LYS A 25 2.40 1.20 -18.46
C LYS A 25 2.39 -0.12 -17.69
N THR A 26 3.36 -0.27 -16.80
CA THR A 26 3.50 -1.41 -15.87
C THR A 26 3.29 -0.96 -14.43
N ILE A 27 2.44 -1.69 -13.70
CA ILE A 27 2.03 -1.37 -12.33
C ILE A 27 2.32 -2.57 -11.43
N ILE A 28 2.94 -2.32 -10.28
CA ILE A 28 3.05 -3.26 -9.15
C ILE A 28 2.13 -2.78 -8.03
N ILE A 29 1.34 -3.70 -7.46
CA ILE A 29 0.46 -3.44 -6.32
C ILE A 29 0.74 -4.47 -5.22
N THR A 30 1.23 -4.02 -4.07
CA THR A 30 1.36 -4.93 -2.92
C THR A 30 -0.01 -5.16 -2.26
N GLY A 31 -0.32 -6.42 -1.92
CA GLY A 31 -1.65 -6.77 -1.41
C GLY A 31 -2.76 -6.55 -2.44
N GLY A 32 -2.45 -6.70 -3.73
CA GLY A 32 -3.38 -6.50 -4.84
C GLY A 32 -4.48 -7.56 -4.96
N ASN A 33 -4.47 -8.61 -4.15
CA ASN A 33 -5.44 -9.70 -4.22
C ASN A 33 -6.76 -9.45 -3.46
N THR A 34 -6.88 -8.33 -2.74
CA THR A 34 -8.09 -8.03 -1.96
C THR A 34 -8.22 -6.55 -1.63
N GLY A 35 -9.43 -6.13 -1.22
CA GLY A 35 -9.72 -4.79 -0.71
C GLY A 35 -9.29 -3.69 -1.69
N LEU A 36 -8.66 -2.64 -1.16
CA LEU A 36 -8.23 -1.49 -1.94
C LEU A 36 -7.21 -1.81 -3.03
N GLY A 37 -6.30 -2.77 -2.78
CA GLY A 37 -5.33 -3.19 -3.78
C GLY A 37 -5.99 -3.85 -4.99
N PHE A 38 -7.03 -4.66 -4.74
CA PHE A 38 -7.81 -5.30 -5.80
C PHE A 38 -8.64 -4.29 -6.61
N GLU A 39 -9.32 -3.37 -5.93
CA GLU A 39 -10.05 -2.31 -6.63
C GLU A 39 -9.10 -1.40 -7.41
N ALA A 40 -7.93 -1.08 -6.88
CA ALA A 40 -6.90 -0.35 -7.63
C ALA A 40 -6.49 -1.12 -8.90
N ALA A 41 -6.29 -2.44 -8.81
CA ALA A 41 -6.01 -3.28 -9.98
C ALA A 41 -7.11 -3.18 -11.04
N LYS A 42 -8.39 -3.25 -10.64
CA LYS A 42 -9.54 -3.06 -11.54
C LYS A 42 -9.51 -1.70 -12.22
N TYR A 43 -9.21 -0.63 -11.48
CA TYR A 43 -9.11 0.72 -12.05
C TYR A 43 -7.96 0.84 -13.06
N TYR A 44 -6.78 0.29 -12.77
CA TYR A 44 -5.67 0.29 -13.72
C TYR A 44 -6.02 -0.47 -15.00
N LEU A 45 -6.72 -1.61 -14.91
CA LEU A 45 -7.20 -2.36 -16.07
C LEU A 45 -8.28 -1.60 -16.85
N LYS A 46 -9.26 -0.98 -16.19
CA LYS A 46 -10.25 -0.08 -16.81
C LYS A 46 -9.57 1.06 -17.58
N LEU A 47 -8.44 1.54 -17.07
CA LEU A 47 -7.60 2.56 -17.70
C LEU A 47 -6.56 2.01 -18.67
N LYS A 48 -6.70 0.76 -19.11
CA LYS A 48 -5.88 0.12 -20.14
C LYS A 48 -4.42 -0.12 -19.78
N ALA A 49 -4.09 -0.28 -18.50
CA ALA A 49 -2.76 -0.72 -18.07
C ALA A 49 -2.28 -1.95 -18.84
N SER A 50 -1.12 -1.88 -19.50
CA SER A 50 -0.60 -3.02 -20.26
C SER A 50 -0.17 -4.18 -19.36
N ARG A 51 0.30 -3.88 -18.14
CA ARG A 51 0.71 -4.92 -17.18
C ARG A 51 0.37 -4.52 -15.75
N VAL A 52 -0.33 -5.40 -15.04
CA VAL A 52 -0.66 -5.26 -13.61
C VAL A 52 -0.14 -6.48 -12.86
N ILE A 53 0.78 -6.24 -11.92
CA ILE A 53 1.41 -7.27 -11.10
C ILE A 53 0.82 -7.20 -9.68
N LEU A 54 0.11 -8.25 -9.29
CA LEU A 54 -0.41 -8.44 -7.94
C LEU A 54 0.69 -9.06 -7.07
N ALA A 55 1.39 -8.21 -6.31
CA ALA A 55 2.47 -8.64 -5.41
C ALA A 55 1.87 -9.01 -4.04
N CYS A 56 1.76 -10.31 -3.75
CA CYS A 56 0.97 -10.81 -2.61
C CYS A 56 1.70 -11.89 -1.82
N ARG A 57 1.38 -12.02 -0.52
CA ARG A 57 1.94 -13.08 0.33
C ARG A 57 1.49 -14.48 -0.08
N SER A 58 0.21 -14.63 -0.41
CA SER A 58 -0.39 -15.90 -0.82
C SER A 58 -0.64 -15.88 -2.32
N LEU A 59 0.15 -16.67 -3.08
CA LEU A 59 -0.05 -16.83 -4.51
C LEU A 59 -1.42 -17.41 -4.83
N GLU A 60 -1.90 -18.40 -4.07
CA GLU A 60 -3.23 -18.97 -4.27
C GLU A 60 -4.35 -17.91 -4.25
N LYS A 61 -4.32 -16.99 -3.28
CA LYS A 61 -5.31 -15.90 -3.22
C LYS A 61 -5.10 -14.88 -4.34
N ALA A 62 -3.86 -14.63 -4.73
CA ALA A 62 -3.53 -13.74 -5.84
C ALA A 62 -4.00 -14.31 -7.18
N ASP A 63 -3.85 -15.62 -7.40
CA ASP A 63 -4.27 -16.30 -8.63
C ASP A 63 -5.78 -16.31 -8.76
N LYS A 64 -6.51 -16.51 -7.66
CA LYS A 64 -7.98 -16.34 -7.63
C LYS A 64 -8.39 -14.92 -8.03
N ALA A 65 -7.74 -13.90 -7.46
CA ALA A 65 -7.99 -12.51 -7.80
C ALA A 65 -7.65 -12.20 -9.26
N LYS A 66 -6.53 -12.72 -9.77
CA LYS A 66 -6.15 -12.61 -11.17
C LYS A 66 -7.24 -13.14 -12.10
N LEU A 67 -7.76 -14.35 -11.84
CA LEU A 67 -8.83 -14.94 -12.65
C LEU A 67 -10.09 -14.07 -12.66
N GLU A 68 -10.46 -13.49 -11.52
CA GLU A 68 -11.60 -12.58 -11.40
C GLU A 68 -11.39 -11.29 -12.23
N LEU A 69 -10.17 -10.73 -12.21
CA LEU A 69 -9.81 -9.57 -13.03
C LEU A 69 -9.84 -9.90 -14.52
N GLU A 70 -9.28 -11.02 -14.94
CA GLU A 70 -9.25 -11.46 -16.34
C GLU A 70 -10.67 -11.71 -16.88
N GLN A 71 -11.58 -12.23 -16.05
CA GLN A 71 -12.99 -12.38 -16.40
C GLN A 71 -13.72 -11.04 -16.53
N SER A 72 -13.40 -10.08 -15.65
CA SER A 72 -14.04 -8.76 -15.62
C SER A 72 -13.56 -7.83 -16.75
N PHE A 73 -12.34 -8.05 -17.24
CA PHE A 73 -11.70 -7.24 -18.27
C PHE A 73 -11.21 -8.14 -19.43
N PRO A 74 -12.12 -8.67 -20.27
CA PRO A 74 -11.78 -9.61 -21.35
C PRO A 74 -11.01 -8.96 -22.52
N ILE A 75 -10.54 -7.71 -22.37
CA ILE A 75 -9.88 -6.94 -23.43
C ILE A 75 -8.54 -7.61 -23.78
N SER A 76 -8.29 -7.79 -25.08
CA SER A 76 -7.05 -8.34 -25.61
C SER A 76 -5.86 -7.41 -25.34
N GLY A 77 -4.79 -7.96 -24.74
CA GLY A 77 -3.48 -7.31 -24.65
C GLY A 77 -3.02 -6.86 -23.25
N HIS A 78 -3.88 -6.93 -22.22
CA HIS A 78 -3.47 -6.70 -20.83
C HIS A 78 -2.85 -7.95 -20.22
N ILE A 79 -1.77 -7.79 -19.46
CA ILE A 79 -1.11 -8.88 -18.75
C ILE A 79 -1.37 -8.70 -17.24
N VAL A 80 -2.07 -9.65 -16.63
CA VAL A 80 -2.20 -9.74 -15.16
C VAL A 80 -1.26 -10.85 -14.66
N GLU A 81 -0.36 -10.49 -13.75
CA GLU A 81 0.59 -11.44 -13.15
C GLU A 81 0.45 -11.46 -11.62
N THR A 82 0.82 -12.58 -11.02
CA THR A 82 0.82 -12.78 -9.56
C THR A 82 2.24 -13.11 -9.12
N TRP A 83 2.79 -12.27 -8.27
CA TRP A 83 4.17 -12.41 -7.80
C TRP A 83 4.16 -12.52 -6.28
N GLN A 84 4.94 -13.46 -5.75
CA GLN A 84 4.99 -13.67 -4.32
C GLN A 84 5.86 -12.60 -3.66
N VAL A 85 5.36 -11.99 -2.59
CA VAL A 85 6.17 -11.22 -1.65
C VAL A 85 5.56 -11.25 -0.27
N ASP A 86 6.36 -11.63 0.73
CA ASP A 86 6.00 -11.55 2.14
C ASP A 86 6.76 -10.39 2.79
N LEU A 87 6.04 -9.31 3.11
CA LEU A 87 6.61 -8.14 3.79
C LEU A 87 7.01 -8.43 5.24
N SER A 88 6.71 -9.61 5.79
CA SER A 88 7.26 -10.04 7.08
C SER A 88 8.65 -10.65 6.97
N SER A 89 9.22 -10.79 5.76
CA SER A 89 10.60 -11.25 5.56
C SER A 89 11.41 -10.36 4.63
N TYR A 90 12.58 -9.91 5.10
CA TYR A 90 13.49 -9.08 4.30
C TYR A 90 14.03 -9.85 3.10
N ALA A 91 14.36 -11.14 3.28
CA ALA A 91 14.80 -11.99 2.18
C ALA A 91 13.75 -12.10 1.07
N SER A 92 12.46 -12.17 1.42
CA SER A 92 11.36 -12.17 0.45
C SER A 92 11.28 -10.85 -0.32
N VAL A 93 11.45 -9.71 0.36
CA VAL A 93 11.47 -8.38 -0.26
C VAL A 93 12.65 -8.24 -1.24
N ILE A 94 13.85 -8.71 -0.85
CA ILE A 94 15.02 -8.68 -1.72
C ILE A 94 14.80 -9.56 -2.96
N GLN A 95 14.31 -10.78 -2.80
CA GLN A 95 14.01 -11.66 -3.94
C GLN A 95 12.97 -11.05 -4.89
N PHE A 96 11.94 -10.41 -4.34
CA PHE A 96 10.95 -9.68 -5.13
C PHE A 96 11.59 -8.53 -5.91
N TYR A 97 12.47 -7.74 -5.27
CA TYR A 97 13.24 -6.68 -5.91
C TYR A 97 14.12 -7.22 -7.06
N GLU A 98 14.85 -8.31 -6.85
CA GLU A 98 15.71 -8.93 -7.87
C GLU A 98 14.93 -9.31 -9.13
N LYS A 99 13.70 -9.80 -8.96
CA LYS A 99 12.78 -10.03 -10.08
C LYS A 99 12.29 -8.72 -10.70
N ALA A 100 11.80 -7.79 -9.88
CA ALA A 100 11.19 -6.54 -10.34
C ALA A 100 12.17 -5.58 -11.02
N ARG A 101 13.45 -5.54 -10.64
CA ARG A 101 14.47 -4.73 -11.31
C ARG A 101 14.74 -5.17 -12.76
N SER A 102 14.42 -6.41 -13.11
CA SER A 102 14.55 -6.94 -14.48
C SER A 102 13.36 -6.59 -15.38
N LEU A 103 12.30 -5.97 -14.84
CA LEU A 103 11.19 -5.50 -15.65
C LEU A 103 11.71 -4.51 -16.70
N PRO A 104 11.18 -4.51 -17.94
CA PRO A 104 11.56 -3.52 -18.93
C PRO A 104 11.11 -2.11 -18.51
N ARG A 105 10.05 -2.02 -17.71
CA ARG A 105 9.38 -0.77 -17.34
C ARG A 105 8.65 -0.91 -16.01
N LEU A 106 8.64 0.14 -15.20
CA LEU A 106 7.80 0.24 -14.00
C LEU A 106 7.33 1.70 -13.86
N ASP A 107 6.03 1.95 -14.05
CA ASP A 107 5.45 3.29 -14.00
C ASP A 107 4.76 3.58 -12.67
N VAL A 108 4.24 2.55 -12.01
CA VAL A 108 3.58 2.70 -10.70
C VAL A 108 4.01 1.59 -9.76
N LEU A 109 4.46 1.99 -8.57
CA LEU A 109 4.62 1.12 -7.41
C LEU A 109 3.63 1.57 -6.34
N LEU A 110 2.54 0.81 -6.20
CA LEU A 110 1.52 1.04 -5.19
C LEU A 110 1.76 0.13 -3.99
N LEU A 111 2.34 0.69 -2.93
CA LEU A 111 2.61 0.02 -1.67
C LEU A 111 1.36 0.06 -0.79
N ASN A 112 0.47 -0.90 -1.04
CA ASN A 112 -0.85 -1.00 -0.41
C ASN A 112 -0.93 -2.04 0.71
N ALA A 113 -0.09 -3.08 0.69
CA ALA A 113 -0.11 -4.12 1.70
C ALA A 113 0.15 -3.56 3.11
N GLY A 114 -0.60 -4.08 4.08
CA GLY A 114 -0.39 -3.78 5.50
C GLY A 114 -1.18 -4.75 6.38
N ILE A 115 -0.83 -4.78 7.65
CA ILE A 115 -1.50 -5.55 8.69
C ILE A 115 -1.99 -4.64 9.81
N MET A 116 -3.06 -5.07 10.48
CA MET A 116 -3.58 -4.45 11.70
C MET A 116 -3.92 -5.58 12.67
N THR A 117 -3.10 -5.74 13.71
CA THR A 117 -3.27 -6.80 14.71
C THR A 117 -3.15 -6.23 16.12
N LYS A 118 -3.78 -6.88 17.09
CA LYS A 118 -3.63 -6.57 18.52
C LYS A 118 -2.57 -7.45 19.19
N GLU A 119 -2.09 -8.48 18.50
CA GLU A 119 -1.14 -9.43 19.04
C GLU A 119 0.28 -8.95 18.79
N TYR A 120 1.06 -8.85 19.87
CA TYR A 120 2.49 -8.60 19.73
C TYR A 120 3.20 -9.82 19.17
N ARG A 121 3.84 -9.67 18.01
CA ARG A 121 4.71 -10.67 17.38
C ARG A 121 5.94 -9.97 16.81
N VAL A 122 7.06 -10.67 16.79
CA VAL A 122 8.28 -10.19 16.13
C VAL A 122 8.32 -10.77 14.73
N ALA A 123 8.72 -9.98 13.74
CA ALA A 123 9.03 -10.40 12.39
C ALA A 123 10.37 -9.76 11.98
N GLU A 124 11.35 -10.59 11.61
CA GLU A 124 12.75 -10.17 11.46
C GLU A 124 13.24 -9.48 12.75
N ASP A 125 13.69 -8.22 12.66
CA ASP A 125 14.27 -7.49 13.79
C ASP A 125 13.26 -6.64 14.58
N ASN A 126 12.01 -6.52 14.12
CA ASN A 126 11.03 -5.56 14.65
C ASN A 126 9.68 -6.20 14.97
N GLU A 127 8.81 -5.47 15.67
CA GLU A 127 7.42 -5.86 15.85
C GLU A 127 6.71 -5.94 14.49
N SER A 128 5.90 -6.98 14.30
CA SER A 128 5.31 -7.39 13.02
C SER A 128 4.59 -6.27 12.25
N THR A 129 3.84 -5.40 12.90
CA THR A 129 3.15 -4.28 12.25
C THR A 129 4.14 -3.26 11.75
N ILE A 130 5.18 -2.95 12.55
CA ILE A 130 6.28 -2.07 12.13
C ILE A 130 7.09 -2.70 11.00
N THR A 131 7.40 -3.99 11.07
CA THR A 131 8.12 -4.71 10.00
C THR A 131 7.36 -4.62 8.68
N VAL A 132 6.09 -5.02 8.66
CA VAL A 132 5.29 -5.11 7.43
C VAL A 132 4.94 -3.72 6.89
N ASN A 133 4.31 -2.87 7.71
CA ASN A 133 3.74 -1.59 7.24
C ASN A 133 4.83 -0.54 7.00
N VAL A 134 5.95 -0.60 7.74
CA VAL A 134 7.00 0.41 7.66
C VAL A 134 8.27 -0.16 7.06
N ILE A 135 9.01 -1.01 7.78
CA ILE A 135 10.40 -1.33 7.41
C ILE A 135 10.48 -2.00 6.04
N SER A 136 9.76 -3.10 5.82
CA SER A 136 9.75 -3.83 4.55
C SER A 136 9.11 -3.04 3.42
N THR A 137 8.11 -2.22 3.74
CA THR A 137 7.45 -1.32 2.78
C THR A 137 8.44 -0.29 2.24
N PHE A 138 9.21 0.38 3.11
CA PHE A 138 10.21 1.36 2.70
C PHE A 138 11.48 0.72 2.15
N LEU A 139 11.87 -0.49 2.60
CA LEU A 139 12.91 -1.28 1.96
C LEU A 139 12.56 -1.52 0.48
N MET A 140 11.35 -2.02 0.20
CA MET A 140 10.87 -2.20 -1.16
C MET A 140 10.83 -0.88 -1.94
N ALA A 141 10.32 0.20 -1.32
CA ALA A 141 10.22 1.52 -1.93
C ALA A 141 11.59 2.01 -2.43
N PHE A 142 12.61 1.95 -1.57
CA PHE A 142 13.94 2.45 -1.89
C PHE A 142 14.70 1.55 -2.87
N LEU A 143 14.55 0.23 -2.77
CA LEU A 143 15.16 -0.70 -3.73
C LEU A 143 14.61 -0.47 -5.15
N LEU A 144 13.29 -0.32 -5.31
CA LEU A 144 12.65 -0.11 -6.60
C LEU A 144 12.66 1.34 -7.10
N MET A 145 13.11 2.28 -6.26
CA MET A 145 13.32 3.68 -6.66
C MET A 145 14.24 3.78 -7.89
N SER A 146 15.29 2.95 -7.95
CA SER A 146 16.21 2.87 -9.08
C SER A 146 15.48 2.53 -10.40
N LYS A 147 14.61 1.52 -10.40
CA LYS A 147 13.85 1.08 -11.57
C LYS A 147 12.81 2.11 -12.03
N LEU A 148 12.18 2.81 -11.09
CA LEU A 148 11.28 3.93 -11.39
C LEU A 148 12.06 5.06 -12.08
N LYS A 149 13.24 5.43 -11.57
CA LYS A 149 14.10 6.45 -12.20
C LYS A 149 14.55 6.06 -13.60
N GLU A 150 14.94 4.80 -13.80
CA GLU A 150 15.28 4.26 -15.12
C GLU A 150 14.09 4.40 -16.09
N THR A 151 12.88 4.04 -15.63
CA THR A 151 11.65 4.18 -16.42
C THR A 151 11.39 5.64 -16.79
N ALA A 152 11.56 6.57 -15.83
CA ALA A 152 11.41 8.00 -16.07
C ALA A 152 12.35 8.50 -17.18
N SER A 153 13.63 8.10 -17.08
CA SER A 153 14.66 8.52 -18.04
C SER A 153 14.47 7.89 -19.43
N PHE A 154 14.15 6.61 -19.51
CA PHE A 154 14.09 5.88 -20.78
C PHE A 154 12.81 6.19 -21.57
N PHE A 155 11.67 6.31 -20.88
CA PHE A 155 10.36 6.52 -21.53
C PHE A 155 9.90 7.97 -21.51
N GLY A 156 10.66 8.90 -20.88
CA GLY A 156 10.26 10.30 -20.75
C GLY A 156 8.96 10.48 -19.97
N THR A 157 8.72 9.63 -18.96
CA THR A 157 7.51 9.66 -18.13
C THR A 157 7.82 10.08 -16.69
N THR A 158 6.76 10.27 -15.89
CA THR A 158 6.88 10.50 -14.44
C THR A 158 6.25 9.34 -13.68
N PRO A 159 7.04 8.35 -13.26
CA PRO A 159 6.56 7.23 -12.46
C PRO A 159 6.09 7.66 -11.07
N HIS A 160 5.22 6.85 -10.47
CA HIS A 160 4.63 7.12 -9.17
C HIS A 160 4.97 6.01 -8.18
N LEU A 161 5.57 6.38 -7.05
CA LEU A 161 5.71 5.57 -5.87
C LEU A 161 4.70 6.07 -4.84
N THR A 162 3.68 5.26 -4.55
CA THR A 162 2.59 5.65 -3.66
C THR A 162 2.49 4.69 -2.49
N VAL A 163 2.52 5.22 -1.27
CA VAL A 163 2.27 4.46 -0.03
C VAL A 163 0.83 4.68 0.41
N VAL A 164 0.08 3.60 0.62
CA VAL A 164 -1.28 3.68 1.15
C VAL A 164 -1.23 3.77 2.67
N SER A 165 -1.48 4.97 3.17
CA SER A 165 -1.56 5.25 4.61
C SER A 165 -3.02 5.18 5.11
N SER A 166 -3.33 5.82 6.23
CA SER A 166 -4.67 5.85 6.83
C SER A 166 -4.88 7.14 7.60
N ASP A 167 -6.11 7.68 7.60
CA ASP A 167 -6.48 8.81 8.47
C ASP A 167 -6.41 8.48 9.97
N LEU A 168 -6.30 7.20 10.33
CA LEU A 168 -6.06 6.81 11.72
C LEU A 168 -4.71 7.31 12.26
N HIS A 169 -3.79 7.76 11.41
CA HIS A 169 -2.57 8.45 11.87
C HIS A 169 -2.88 9.71 12.71
N PHE A 170 -4.00 10.40 12.48
CA PHE A 170 -4.42 11.56 13.29
C PHE A 170 -4.78 11.18 14.74
N LEU A 171 -5.03 9.90 15.00
CA LEU A 171 -5.37 9.36 16.31
C LEU A 171 -4.17 8.68 16.99
N SER A 172 -2.97 8.82 16.43
CA SER A 172 -1.77 8.21 17.00
C SER A 172 -1.28 8.98 18.22
N ASP A 173 -1.08 8.27 19.34
CA ASP A 173 -0.43 8.86 20.51
C ASP A 173 1.10 8.93 20.34
N PHE A 174 1.66 7.94 19.65
CA PHE A 174 3.08 7.75 19.30
C PHE A 174 4.09 8.12 20.40
N SER A 175 3.86 7.78 21.67
CA SER A 175 4.74 8.21 22.77
C SER A 175 6.22 7.79 22.62
N GLU A 176 6.49 6.76 21.82
CA GLU A 176 7.82 6.22 21.54
C GLU A 176 8.75 7.26 20.88
N TRP A 177 8.22 8.32 20.23
CA TRP A 177 9.03 9.40 19.63
C TRP A 177 9.91 10.16 20.64
N LYS A 178 9.59 10.07 21.94
CA LYS A 178 10.32 10.74 23.02
C LYS A 178 11.50 9.92 23.57
N THR A 179 11.71 8.71 23.05
CA THR A 179 12.79 7.82 23.48
C THR A 179 14.01 8.01 22.59
N ASP A 180 15.19 7.62 23.09
CA ASP A 180 16.44 7.72 22.32
C ASP A 180 16.44 6.79 21.10
N ASP A 181 15.80 5.63 21.21
CA ASP A 181 15.61 4.68 20.12
C ASP A 181 14.13 4.30 19.98
N ILE A 182 13.47 4.97 19.04
CA ILE A 182 12.06 4.79 18.72
C ILE A 182 11.76 3.35 18.32
N PHE A 183 12.62 2.72 17.51
CA PHE A 183 12.36 1.36 17.03
C PHE A 183 12.59 0.32 18.12
N ALA A 184 13.63 0.49 18.95
CA ALA A 184 13.82 -0.35 20.13
C ALA A 184 12.63 -0.21 21.11
N SER A 185 12.14 1.00 21.35
CA SER A 185 10.96 1.23 22.19
C SER A 185 9.69 0.59 21.61
N LEU A 186 9.49 0.70 20.29
CA LEU A 186 8.40 0.03 19.59
C LEU A 186 8.54 -1.50 19.67
N ASN A 187 9.75 -2.04 19.76
CA ASN A 187 10.03 -3.47 19.83
C ASN A 187 10.08 -4.02 21.27
N ASP A 188 9.82 -3.21 22.30
CA ASP A 188 9.70 -3.72 23.66
C ASP A 188 8.31 -4.30 23.90
N LYS A 189 8.24 -5.63 24.02
CA LYS A 189 7.01 -6.38 24.31
C LYS A 189 6.35 -5.93 25.62
N LYS A 190 7.10 -5.51 26.64
CA LYS A 190 6.54 -5.15 27.96
C LYS A 190 5.77 -3.85 27.93
N SER A 191 6.21 -2.89 27.11
CA SER A 191 5.56 -1.58 26.93
C SER A 191 4.75 -1.49 25.63
N ALA A 192 4.61 -2.57 24.87
CA ALA A 192 4.00 -2.55 23.54
C ALA A 192 2.51 -2.12 23.58
N ARG A 193 2.22 -0.97 22.96
CA ARG A 193 0.87 -0.40 22.85
C ARG A 193 0.16 -0.88 21.58
N MET A 194 -0.23 -2.16 21.54
CA MET A 194 -0.78 -2.77 20.32
C MET A 194 -2.10 -2.17 19.82
N ASN A 195 -2.87 -1.50 20.69
CA ASN A 195 -4.07 -0.78 20.26
C ASN A 195 -3.76 0.50 19.45
N ASP A 196 -2.60 1.13 19.67
CA ASP A 196 -2.15 2.33 18.93
C ASP A 196 -1.19 1.97 17.77
N ARG A 197 -0.71 0.72 17.73
CA ARG A 197 0.38 0.29 16.85
C ARG A 197 0.13 0.54 15.37
N TYR A 198 -1.10 0.27 14.91
CA TYR A 198 -1.46 0.55 13.52
C TYR A 198 -1.41 2.05 13.21
N ASN A 199 -1.98 2.89 14.08
CA ASN A 199 -1.99 4.34 13.92
C ASN A 199 -0.57 4.89 13.86
N VAL A 200 0.30 4.40 14.76
CA VAL A 200 1.74 4.73 14.77
C VAL A 200 2.40 4.32 13.45
N SER A 201 2.17 3.09 12.96
CA SER A 201 2.76 2.66 11.69
C SER A 201 2.36 3.56 10.53
N LYS A 202 1.10 3.99 10.47
CA LYS A 202 0.56 4.88 9.43
C LYS A 202 1.08 6.31 9.55
N LEU A 203 1.32 6.79 10.78
CA LEU A 203 1.99 8.07 11.01
C LEU A 203 3.45 8.03 10.55
N ILE A 204 4.19 6.96 10.88
CA ILE A 204 5.60 6.81 10.47
C ILE A 204 5.72 6.78 8.93
N GLU A 205 4.82 6.08 8.22
CA GLU A 205 4.78 6.10 6.75
C GLU A 205 4.71 7.55 6.22
N ILE A 206 3.79 8.37 6.74
CA ILE A 206 3.63 9.76 6.32
C ILE A 206 4.87 10.59 6.63
N LEU A 207 5.45 10.42 7.82
CA LEU A 207 6.64 11.16 8.23
C LEU A 207 7.84 10.82 7.34
N LEU A 208 8.03 9.55 6.98
CA LEU A 208 9.11 9.11 6.09
C LEU A 208 8.96 9.70 4.68
N VAL A 209 7.76 9.67 4.10
CA VAL A 209 7.52 10.27 2.77
C VAL A 209 7.73 11.79 2.83
N ARG A 210 7.19 12.47 3.84
CA ARG A 210 7.38 13.93 4.00
C ARG A 210 8.84 14.30 4.16
N HIS A 211 9.59 13.54 4.95
CA HIS A 211 11.03 13.77 5.13
C HIS A 211 11.77 13.56 3.82
N PHE A 212 11.51 12.46 3.11
CA PHE A 212 12.11 12.20 1.80
C PHE A 212 11.88 13.37 0.84
N VAL A 213 10.64 13.84 0.71
CA VAL A 213 10.29 14.97 -0.16
C VAL A 213 10.95 16.27 0.30
N SER A 214 11.08 16.50 1.61
CA SER A 214 11.77 17.69 2.13
C SER A 214 13.26 17.74 1.78
N VAL A 215 13.91 16.57 1.67
CA VAL A 215 15.34 16.46 1.35
C VAL A 215 15.58 16.55 -0.16
N HIS A 216 14.71 15.97 -0.98
CA HIS A 216 14.92 15.86 -2.44
C HIS A 216 14.20 16.94 -3.26
N GLY A 217 13.21 17.61 -2.67
CA GLY A 217 12.40 18.62 -3.34
C GLY A 217 11.42 18.05 -4.38
N THR A 218 10.75 18.95 -5.10
CA THR A 218 9.69 18.61 -6.07
C THR A 218 10.21 18.25 -7.46
N ASN A 219 11.49 18.49 -7.74
CA ASN A 219 12.11 18.20 -9.04
C ASN A 219 12.63 16.76 -9.14
N TYR A 220 12.27 15.90 -8.19
CA TYR A 220 12.67 14.50 -8.20
C TYR A 220 11.95 13.75 -9.36
N PRO A 221 12.65 12.88 -10.12
CA PRO A 221 12.10 12.27 -11.34
C PRO A 221 10.97 11.25 -11.10
N VAL A 222 10.66 10.95 -9.84
CA VAL A 222 9.60 10.03 -9.42
C VAL A 222 8.70 10.77 -8.44
N VAL A 223 7.39 10.72 -8.66
CA VAL A 223 6.43 11.22 -7.66
C VAL A 223 6.40 10.25 -6.50
N PHE A 224 6.88 10.67 -5.34
CA PHE A 224 6.76 9.92 -4.10
C PHE A 224 5.70 10.56 -3.21
N ASN A 225 4.56 9.89 -3.03
CA ASN A 225 3.44 10.42 -2.26
C ASN A 225 2.78 9.37 -1.36
N THR A 226 1.83 9.84 -0.56
CA THR A 226 0.95 8.99 0.26
C THR A 226 -0.50 9.25 -0.12
N VAL A 227 -1.34 8.21 -0.04
CA VAL A 227 -2.80 8.35 -0.14
C VAL A 227 -3.47 7.87 1.13
N GLN A 228 -4.59 8.50 1.48
CA GLN A 228 -5.38 8.20 2.68
C GLN A 228 -6.81 7.88 2.23
N PRO A 229 -7.17 6.59 2.14
CA PRO A 229 -8.44 6.18 1.55
C PRO A 229 -9.65 6.36 2.49
N GLY A 230 -9.48 6.92 3.69
CA GLY A 230 -10.56 7.04 4.66
C GLY A 230 -11.09 5.68 5.13
N TRP A 231 -12.40 5.59 5.36
CA TRP A 231 -13.04 4.37 5.83
C TRP A 231 -13.42 3.49 4.64
N CYS A 232 -12.71 2.37 4.46
CA CYS A 232 -12.98 1.43 3.37
C CYS A 232 -13.31 0.03 3.91
N GLN A 233 -14.23 -0.66 3.24
CA GLN A 233 -14.39 -2.09 3.44
C GLN A 233 -13.13 -2.78 2.92
N SER A 234 -12.36 -3.37 3.84
CA SER A 234 -11.16 -4.11 3.51
C SER A 234 -11.03 -5.32 4.41
N ASN A 235 -10.24 -6.31 3.98
CA ASN A 235 -9.89 -7.45 4.82
C ASN A 235 -8.79 -7.12 5.84
N LEU A 236 -8.41 -5.85 5.99
CA LEU A 236 -7.39 -5.42 6.95
C LEU A 236 -7.81 -5.65 8.41
N SER A 237 -9.11 -5.56 8.69
CA SER A 237 -9.68 -5.73 10.03
C SER A 237 -10.18 -7.15 10.31
N THR A 238 -9.82 -8.18 9.53
CA THR A 238 -10.36 -9.54 9.74
C THR A 238 -10.11 -10.09 11.14
N GLU A 239 -9.06 -9.63 11.84
CA GLU A 239 -8.75 -9.99 13.22
C GLU A 239 -9.47 -9.14 14.29
N ILE A 240 -9.96 -7.93 13.94
CA ILE A 240 -10.41 -6.90 14.90
C ILE A 240 -11.85 -6.40 14.65
N ALA A 241 -12.47 -6.77 13.52
CA ALA A 241 -13.73 -6.19 13.08
C ALA A 241 -14.90 -6.46 14.04
N THR A 242 -15.46 -5.40 14.58
CA THR A 242 -16.75 -5.44 15.29
C THR A 242 -17.91 -5.66 14.31
N PRO A 243 -19.07 -6.19 14.74
CA PRO A 243 -20.24 -6.41 13.88
C PRO A 243 -20.71 -5.15 13.14
N PHE A 244 -20.54 -3.97 13.74
CA PHE A 244 -20.90 -2.67 13.15
C PHE A 244 -20.03 -2.33 11.92
N GLN A 245 -18.72 -2.56 11.99
CA GLN A 245 -17.78 -2.32 10.88
C GLN A 245 -18.06 -3.26 9.69
N LYS A 246 -18.49 -4.50 9.95
CA LYS A 246 -18.94 -5.44 8.91
C LYS A 246 -20.22 -4.95 8.21
N LYS A 247 -21.16 -4.35 8.96
CA LYS A 247 -22.45 -3.86 8.44
C LYS A 247 -22.33 -2.57 7.63
N VAL A 248 -21.49 -1.63 8.04
CA VAL A 248 -21.23 -0.39 7.28
C VAL A 248 -20.40 -0.68 6.02
N GLY A 249 -19.44 -1.60 6.08
CA GLY A 249 -18.72 -2.06 4.90
C GLY A 249 -19.65 -2.71 3.86
N GLY A 250 -20.55 -3.60 4.28
CA GLY A 250 -21.47 -4.32 3.38
C GLY A 250 -22.45 -3.46 2.57
N LEU A 251 -22.63 -2.17 2.89
CA LEU A 251 -23.43 -1.25 2.08
C LEU A 251 -22.67 -0.75 0.83
N HIS A 252 -21.34 -0.82 0.81
CA HIS A 252 -20.50 -0.36 -0.31
C HIS A 252 -20.12 -1.45 -1.32
N GLY A 253 -20.21 -2.74 -0.97
CA GLY A 253 -19.96 -3.84 -1.92
C GLY A 253 -21.05 -4.05 -2.98
N LYS A 254 -22.13 -3.25 -2.96
CA LYS A 254 -23.27 -3.39 -3.88
C LYS A 254 -23.52 -2.20 -4.80
N ASN A 255 -22.91 -1.03 -4.54
CA ASN A 255 -23.26 0.22 -5.22
C ASN A 255 -22.02 1.01 -5.69
N ASN A 256 -21.08 0.37 -6.39
CA ASN A 256 -20.16 1.00 -7.35
C ASN A 256 -19.52 -0.06 -8.24
#